data_AF-A0A6L9YJN0-F1
#
_entry.id   AF-A0A6L9YJN0-F1
#
_cell.length_a   1.000
_cell.length_b   1.000
_cell.length_c   1.000
_cell.angle_alpha   90.00
_cell.angle_beta   90.00
_cell.angle_gamma   90.00
#
_symmetry.space_group_name_H-M   'P 1'
#
loop_
_entity.id
_entity.type
_entity.pdbx_description
1 polymer ?
#
loop_
_entity_poly.entity_id
_entity_poly.type
_entity_poly.pdbx_seq_one_letter_code
_entity_poly.pdbx_strand_id
1 'polypeptide(L)' 'MTGIVHGSMRHGKVWIHYDGIEDGITDKLVASGVPKDRIVLAFHPPEIREHTGYAVA' A
#
# COMPACT_ATOMS: atom_id res chain seq x y z
N MET A 1 -18.95 2.57 -7.63
CA MET A 1 -18.19 1.32 -7.40
C MET A 1 -17.73 1.29 -5.95
N THR A 2 -18.08 0.25 -5.20
CA THR A 2 -17.59 0.04 -3.82
C THR A 2 -16.50 -1.02 -3.85
N GLY A 3 -15.24 -0.59 -3.73
CA GLY A 3 -14.10 -1.48 -3.51
C GLY A 3 -13.82 -1.65 -2.01
N ILE A 4 -13.25 -2.78 -1.61
CA ILE A 4 -12.79 -3.03 -0.24
C ILE A 4 -11.27 -3.00 -0.23
N VAL A 5 -10.70 -2.36 0.78
CA VAL A 5 -9.26 -2.38 1.06
C VAL A 5 -9.05 -3.04 2.42
N HIS A 6 -8.14 -4.01 2.47
CA HIS A 6 -7.66 -4.57 3.74
C HIS A 6 -6.27 -4.02 4.03
N GLY A 7 -6.12 -3.30 5.13
CA GLY A 7 -4.83 -2.75 5.56
C GLY A 7 -4.57 -2.92 7.06
N SER A 8 -3.29 -2.82 7.45
CA SER A 8 -2.85 -2.80 8.85
C SER A 8 -1.77 -1.77 9.08
N MET A 9 -1.63 -1.25 10.29
CA MET A 9 -0.50 -0.40 10.68
C MET A 9 0.58 -1.23 11.38
N ARG A 10 1.82 -1.18 10.90
CA ARG A 10 2.99 -1.84 11.52
C ARG A 10 4.22 -0.96 11.42
N HIS A 11 4.95 -0.77 12.51
CA HIS A 11 6.18 0.04 12.58
C HIS A 11 6.05 1.44 11.93
N GLY A 12 4.88 2.08 12.10
CA GLY A 12 4.61 3.40 11.51
C GLY A 12 4.49 3.37 9.98
N LYS A 13 4.10 2.24 9.40
CA LYS A 13 3.81 2.05 7.97
C LYS A 13 2.42 1.47 7.76
N VAL A 14 1.80 1.85 6.66
CA VAL A 14 0.53 1.30 6.17
C VAL A 14 0.86 0.06 5.34
N TRP A 15 0.35 -1.10 5.73
CA TRP A 15 0.50 -2.35 5.00
C TRP A 15 -0.80 -2.70 4.32
N ILE A 16 -0.82 -2.71 2.99
CA ILE A 16 -2.02 -3.03 2.18
C ILE A 16 -1.96 -4.52 1.83
N HIS A 17 -2.87 -5.32 2.38
CA HIS A 17 -2.93 -6.77 2.16
C HIS A 17 -3.86 -7.16 1.01
N TYR A 18 -4.80 -6.28 0.67
CA TYR A 18 -5.72 -6.42 -0.45
C TYR A 18 -6.24 -5.04 -0.88
N ASP A 19 -6.33 -4.81 -2.18
CA ASP A 19 -6.91 -3.61 -2.78
C ASP A 19 -7.90 -4.00 -3.88
N GLY A 20 -9.19 -3.82 -3.61
CA GLY A 20 -10.29 -4.07 -4.56
C GLY A 20 -10.82 -2.82 -5.25
N ILE A 21 -10.09 -1.70 -5.21
CA ILE A 21 -10.44 -0.47 -5.92
C ILE A 21 -9.79 -0.49 -7.30
N GLU A 22 -10.54 -0.18 -8.36
CA GLU A 22 -10.05 -0.20 -9.75
C GLU A 22 -8.82 0.72 -9.95
N ASP A 23 -8.91 1.97 -9.48
CA ASP A 23 -7.80 2.93 -9.53
C ASP A 23 -6.76 2.75 -8.41
N GLY A 24 -6.98 1.78 -7.52
CA GLY A 24 -6.17 1.55 -6.32
C GLY A 24 -6.31 2.62 -5.22
N ILE A 25 -5.81 2.29 -4.03
CA ILE A 25 -5.81 3.17 -2.85
C ILE A 25 -4.51 3.96 -2.67
N THR A 26 -3.42 3.49 -3.29
CA THR A 26 -2.06 4.01 -3.07
C THR A 26 -1.92 5.47 -3.47
N ASP A 27 -2.44 5.88 -4.63
CA ASP A 27 -2.40 7.27 -5.09
C ASP A 27 -3.20 8.21 -4.18
N LYS A 28 -4.31 7.73 -3.62
CA LYS A 28 -5.12 8.50 -2.65
C LYS A 28 -4.38 8.70 -1.33
N LEU A 29 -3.63 7.70 -0.87
CA LEU A 29 -2.78 7.81 0.32
C LEU A 29 -1.64 8.81 0.08
N VAL A 30 -1.01 8.77 -1.09
CA VAL A 30 0.05 9.73 -1.45
C VAL A 30 -0.51 11.15 -1.54
N ALA A 31 -1.66 11.32 -2.19
CA ALA A 31 -2.33 12.62 -2.31
C ALA A 31 -2.78 13.19 -0.95
N SER A 32 -3.07 12.34 0.04
CA SER A 32 -3.37 12.77 1.41
C SER A 32 -2.14 13.03 2.28
N GLY A 33 -0.94 12.87 1.71
CA GLY A 33 0.32 13.19 2.37
C GLY A 33 1.07 12.02 2.98
N VAL A 34 0.64 10.77 2.74
CA VAL A 34 1.40 9.58 3.18
C VAL A 34 2.57 9.35 2.22
N PRO A 35 3.83 9.44 2.69
CA PRO A 35 4.99 9.18 1.83
C PRO A 35 5.02 7.74 1.31
N LYS A 36 5.54 7.53 0.08
CA LYS A 36 5.62 6.18 -0.52
C LYS A 36 6.45 5.20 0.31
N ASP A 37 7.49 5.67 1.01
CA ASP A 37 8.33 4.88 1.91
C ASP A 37 7.64 4.51 3.25
N ARG A 38 6.39 4.95 3.44
CA ARG A 38 5.51 4.59 4.55
C ARG A 38 4.37 3.65 4.15
N ILE A 39 4.28 3.26 2.87
CA ILE A 39 3.25 2.36 2.35
C ILE A 39 3.94 1.06 1.90
N VAL A 40 3.47 -0.08 2.38
CA VAL A 40 3.94 -1.42 1.98
C VAL A 40 2.83 -2.12 1.20
N LEU A 41 3.12 -2.51 -0.04
CA LEU A 41 2.22 -3.32 -0.87
C LEU A 41 2.34 -4.79 -0.46
N ALA A 42 1.72 -5.13 0.68
CA ALA A 42 1.86 -6.43 1.33
C ALA A 42 1.23 -7.59 0.54
N PHE A 43 0.31 -7.30 -0.38
CA PHE A 43 -0.22 -8.26 -1.35
C PHE A 43 0.83 -8.76 -2.35
N HIS A 44 1.94 -8.03 -2.53
CA HIS A 44 3.09 -8.54 -3.28
C HIS A 44 4.01 -9.39 -2.40
N PRO A 45 4.60 -10.47 -2.96
CA PRO A 45 5.68 -11.21 -2.32
C PRO A 45 6.83 -10.28 -1.90
N PRO A 46 7.50 -10.51 -0.75
CA PRO A 46 8.57 -9.66 -0.25
C PRO A 46 9.65 -9.31 -1.29
N GLU A 47 10.04 -10.27 -2.11
CA GLU A 47 11.07 -10.16 -3.16
C GLU A 47 10.68 -9.21 -4.30
N ILE A 48 9.39 -8.94 -4.52
CA ILE A 48 8.94 -8.01 -5.56
C ILE A 48 8.85 -6.57 -5.05
N ARG A 49 8.73 -6.38 -3.73
CA ARG A 49 8.42 -5.06 -3.15
C ARG A 49 9.49 -4.01 -3.44
N GLU A 50 10.75 -4.40 -3.55
CA GLU A 50 11.85 -3.50 -3.90
C GLU A 50 11.70 -2.86 -5.28
N HIS A 51 10.95 -3.49 -6.19
CA HIS A 51 10.70 -2.98 -7.54
C HIS A 51 9.43 -2.12 -7.65
N THR A 52 8.66 -1.99 -6.56
CA THR A 52 7.36 -1.30 -6.59
C THR A 52 7.46 0.23 -6.44
N GLY A 53 8.61 0.74 -5.97
CA GLY A 53 8.76 2.15 -5.61
C GLY A 53 8.06 2.55 -4.30
N TYR A 54 7.56 1.58 -3.55
CA TYR A 54 7.00 1.72 -2.20
C TYR A 54 7.91 1.04 -1.16
N ALA A 55 7.54 1.06 0.12
CA ALA A 55 8.33 0.43 1.17
C ALA A 55 8.34 -1.11 1.08
N VAL A 56 9.47 -1.70 1.45
CA VAL A 56 9.68 -3.17 1.45
C VAL A 56 9.07 -3.85 2.69
N ALA A 57 9.14 -3.18 3.85
CA ALA A 57 8.61 -3.60 5.15
C ALA A 57 8.41 -2.37 6.05
#